data_AF-A0A840D4A7-F1
#
_entry.id   AF-A0A840D4A7-F1
#
_cell.length_a   1.000
_cell.length_b   1.000
_cell.length_c   1.000
_cell.angle_alpha   90.00
_cell.angle_beta   90.00
_cell.angle_gamma   90.00
#
_symmetry.space_group_name_H-M   'P 1'
#
loop_
_entity.id
_entity.type
_entity.pdbx_description
1 polymer ?
#
loop_
_entity_poly.entity_id
_entity_poly.type
_entity_poly.pdbx_seq_one_letter_code
_entity_poly.pdbx_strand_id
1 'polypeptide(L)'
;MDKAMEEAGKNRLELLKVIDYYRNVDNRDPLKLKAALFLIENMPVHGGVWSEAIGTFREKVYEADSLLPMEILNKWWNELEDVNKPIFKPDLNNLKADFLIQNIDKAFEVWYASAWRKDVSFINFCHHILPYRLEKELLADGWRDSLYQAYYPLVKDIKTLKEAYEIVHYEVGQRLSSSSSDFPYKIDVVAMQHQLKATCLQRCIMISSVMRALGIPTAIDYVGSWGNYSTRVMRGSL
;
A
#
# COMPACT_ATOMS: atom_id res chain seq x y z
N MET A 1 9.76 16.46 -13.26
CA MET A 1 10.38 15.30 -13.95
C MET A 1 11.91 15.24 -13.87
N ASP A 2 12.64 16.27 -14.30
CA ASP A 2 14.11 16.18 -14.50
C ASP A 2 14.89 15.79 -13.24
N LYS A 3 14.52 16.36 -12.09
CA LYS A 3 15.12 16.03 -10.78
C LYS A 3 14.96 14.55 -10.42
N ALA A 4 13.77 13.97 -10.62
CA ALA A 4 13.52 12.56 -10.33
C ALA A 4 14.34 11.64 -11.25
N MET A 5 14.51 12.03 -12.52
CA MET A 5 15.32 11.26 -13.47
C MET A 5 16.83 11.30 -13.13
N GLU A 6 17.32 12.41 -12.59
CA GLU A 6 18.69 12.55 -12.11
C GLU A 6 18.93 11.71 -10.85
N GLU A 7 18.05 11.83 -9.85
CA GLU A 7 18.14 11.10 -8.58
C GLU A 7 17.97 9.57 -8.75
N ALA A 8 17.29 9.11 -9.81
CA ALA A 8 17.14 7.69 -10.11
C ALA A 8 18.47 6.97 -10.40
N GLY A 9 19.50 7.70 -10.82
CA GLY A 9 20.81 7.13 -11.19
C GLY A 9 20.67 6.05 -12.26
N LYS A 10 21.19 4.84 -11.99
CA LYS A 10 21.11 3.71 -12.93
C LYS A 10 19.67 3.25 -13.20
N ASN A 11 18.75 3.44 -12.23
CA ASN A 11 17.36 3.01 -12.35
C ASN A 11 16.54 3.90 -13.29
N ARG A 12 17.10 5.01 -13.77
CA ARG A 12 16.50 5.86 -14.80
C ARG A 12 16.03 5.06 -16.01
N LEU A 13 16.75 4.00 -16.39
CA LEU A 13 16.38 3.13 -17.50
C LEU A 13 15.03 2.44 -17.26
N GLU A 14 14.73 2.01 -16.03
CA GLU A 14 13.43 1.42 -15.70
C GLU A 14 12.31 2.46 -15.80
N LEU A 15 12.55 3.69 -15.33
CA LEU A 15 11.56 4.77 -15.40
C LEU A 15 11.28 5.21 -16.85
N LEU A 16 12.30 5.25 -17.70
CA LEU A 16 12.15 5.51 -19.13
C LEU A 16 11.36 4.41 -19.83
N LYS A 17 11.58 3.13 -19.50
CA LYS A 17 10.78 2.02 -20.03
C LYS A 17 9.29 2.21 -19.76
N VAL A 18 8.90 2.68 -18.56
CA VAL A 18 7.47 2.97 -18.25
C VAL A 18 6.92 4.06 -19.17
N ILE A 19 7.68 5.13 -19.38
CA ILE A 19 7.26 6.25 -20.25
C ILE A 19 7.14 5.78 -21.70
N ASP A 20 8.13 5.04 -22.19
CA ASP A 20 8.18 4.54 -23.55
C ASP A 20 7.09 3.51 -23.82
N TYR A 21 6.76 2.68 -22.82
CA TYR A 21 5.64 1.73 -22.89
C TYR A 21 4.34 2.45 -23.28
N TYR A 22 3.93 3.51 -22.56
CA TYR A 22 2.70 4.25 -22.86
C TYR A 22 2.79 5.23 -24.04
N ARG A 23 3.99 5.43 -24.60
CA ARG A 23 4.20 6.19 -25.85
C ARG A 23 4.20 5.31 -27.08
N ASN A 24 4.55 4.03 -26.93
CA ASN A 24 4.55 3.06 -28.02
C ASN A 24 3.15 2.95 -28.64
N VAL A 25 3.09 2.77 -29.95
CA VAL A 25 1.87 2.64 -30.76
C VAL A 25 0.93 1.58 -30.19
N ASP A 26 1.46 0.44 -29.75
CA ASP A 26 0.65 -0.69 -29.29
C ASP A 26 -0.05 -0.43 -27.95
N ASN A 27 0.54 0.41 -27.09
CA ASN A 27 0.06 0.67 -25.72
C ASN A 27 -0.25 2.16 -25.48
N ARG A 28 -0.48 2.92 -26.55
CA ARG A 28 -0.60 4.37 -26.49
C ARG A 28 -1.83 4.79 -25.70
N ASP A 29 -1.62 5.31 -24.50
CA ASP A 29 -2.67 5.86 -23.66
C ASP A 29 -2.19 7.18 -23.01
N PRO A 30 -2.67 8.34 -23.48
CA PRO A 30 -2.25 9.64 -22.94
C PRO A 30 -2.58 9.83 -21.46
N LEU A 31 -3.63 9.18 -20.94
CA LEU A 31 -4.05 9.30 -19.55
C LEU A 31 -3.15 8.43 -18.65
N LYS A 32 -2.84 7.19 -19.07
CA LYS A 32 -1.87 6.33 -18.38
C LYS A 32 -0.47 6.91 -18.43
N LEU A 33 -0.06 7.51 -19.55
CA LEU A 33 1.20 8.24 -19.62
C LEU A 33 1.24 9.37 -18.59
N LYS A 34 0.18 10.19 -18.47
CA LYS A 34 0.11 11.24 -17.43
C LYS A 34 0.19 10.65 -16.01
N ALA A 35 -0.46 9.53 -15.76
CA ALA A 35 -0.39 8.82 -14.48
C ALA A 35 1.04 8.28 -14.18
N ALA A 36 1.72 7.74 -15.19
CA ALA A 36 3.12 7.31 -15.07
C ALA A 36 4.03 8.48 -14.72
N LEU A 37 3.90 9.61 -15.41
CA LEU A 37 4.67 10.82 -15.12
C LEU A 37 4.38 11.30 -13.68
N PHE A 38 3.10 11.31 -13.27
CA PHE A 38 2.71 11.68 -11.91
C PHE A 38 3.39 10.80 -10.84
N LEU A 39 3.40 9.47 -11.01
CA LEU A 39 4.08 8.57 -10.08
C LEU A 39 5.58 8.83 -10.02
N ILE A 40 6.24 8.95 -11.17
CA ILE A 40 7.69 9.18 -11.25
C ILE A 40 8.09 10.50 -10.58
N GLU A 41 7.30 11.56 -10.79
CA GLU A 41 7.58 12.89 -10.21
C GLU A 41 7.47 12.91 -8.68
N ASN A 42 6.59 12.09 -8.11
CA ASN A 42 6.37 12.03 -6.66
C ASN A 42 7.20 10.92 -5.98
N MET A 43 7.85 10.05 -6.74
CA MET A 43 8.67 8.93 -6.24
C MET A 43 9.87 9.28 -5.33
N PRO A 44 10.55 10.44 -5.44
CA PRO A 44 11.75 10.74 -4.67
C PRO A 44 11.64 10.61 -3.14
N VAL A 45 10.44 10.83 -2.58
CA VAL A 45 10.21 10.76 -1.12
C VAL A 45 9.80 9.36 -0.64
N HIS A 46 9.68 8.39 -1.56
CA HIS A 46 9.14 7.07 -1.29
C HIS A 46 10.24 5.99 -1.25
N GLY A 47 10.03 4.99 -0.40
CA GLY A 47 10.96 3.88 -0.22
C GLY A 47 10.56 2.99 0.94
N GLY A 48 11.18 1.82 1.01
CA GLY A 48 10.99 0.84 2.07
C GLY A 48 12.28 0.56 2.84
N VAL A 49 12.15 -0.04 4.03
CA VAL A 49 13.29 -0.61 4.74
C VAL A 49 13.37 -2.09 4.43
N TRP A 50 14.57 -2.57 4.11
CA TRP A 50 14.80 -3.96 3.75
C TRP A 50 16.06 -4.51 4.40
N SER A 51 16.02 -5.79 4.73
CA SER A 51 17.15 -6.65 5.12
C SER A 51 16.79 -8.08 4.76
N GLU A 52 17.77 -8.99 4.82
CA GLU A 52 17.51 -10.42 4.67
C GLU A 52 16.55 -10.93 5.75
N ALA A 53 16.73 -10.54 7.01
CA ALA A 53 15.82 -10.85 8.11
C ALA A 53 14.36 -10.39 7.84
N ILE A 54 14.17 -9.18 7.32
CA ILE A 54 12.85 -8.66 6.93
C ILE A 54 12.25 -9.50 5.80
N GLY A 55 13.07 -9.89 4.82
CA GLY A 55 12.67 -10.77 3.72
C GLY A 55 12.22 -12.15 4.21
N THR A 56 13.05 -12.82 5.02
CA THR A 56 12.73 -14.13 5.61
C THR A 56 11.48 -14.07 6.47
N PHE A 57 11.34 -13.03 7.30
CA PHE A 57 10.12 -12.83 8.08
C PHE A 57 8.89 -12.71 7.17
N ARG A 58 8.99 -11.89 6.12
CA ARG A 58 7.90 -11.68 5.16
C ARG A 58 7.50 -12.96 4.45
N GLU A 59 8.47 -13.76 4.01
CA GLU A 59 8.23 -15.04 3.34
C GLU A 59 7.53 -16.04 4.28
N LYS A 60 8.01 -16.20 5.53
CA LYS A 60 7.34 -17.04 6.53
C LYS A 60 5.86 -16.67 6.73
N VAL A 61 5.53 -15.38 6.74
CA VAL A 61 4.15 -14.90 6.86
C VAL A 61 3.34 -15.15 5.59
N TYR A 62 3.95 -14.96 4.42
CA TYR A 62 3.29 -15.17 3.13
C TYR A 62 2.98 -16.65 2.85
N GLU A 63 3.86 -17.56 3.27
CA GLU A 63 3.73 -19.02 3.05
C GLU A 63 2.85 -19.72 4.10
N ALA A 64 2.26 -18.99 5.05
CA ALA A 64 1.46 -19.59 6.08
C ALA A 64 0.11 -20.10 5.55
N ASP A 65 -0.18 -21.39 5.78
CA ASP A 65 -1.44 -22.03 5.37
C ASP A 65 -2.67 -21.58 6.20
N SER A 66 -2.46 -20.75 7.23
CA SER A 66 -3.52 -20.32 8.14
C SER A 66 -3.28 -18.91 8.67
N LEU A 67 -4.33 -18.31 9.24
CA LEU A 67 -4.23 -16.99 9.84
C LEU A 67 -3.38 -17.03 11.11
N LEU A 68 -2.37 -16.17 11.17
CA LEU A 68 -1.35 -16.14 12.19
C LEU A 68 -1.72 -15.19 13.34
N PRO A 69 -1.67 -15.66 14.59
CA PRO A 69 -1.80 -14.81 15.76
C PRO A 69 -0.48 -14.04 15.99
N MET A 70 -0.55 -12.89 16.67
CA MET A 70 0.62 -12.01 16.88
C MET A 70 1.73 -12.66 17.66
N GLU A 71 1.41 -13.61 18.53
CA GLU A 71 2.35 -14.33 19.35
C GLU A 71 3.32 -15.17 18.48
N ILE A 72 2.83 -15.71 17.36
CA ILE A 72 3.65 -16.45 16.39
C ILE A 72 4.50 -15.48 15.56
N LEU A 73 3.90 -14.36 15.12
CA LEU A 73 4.61 -13.32 14.37
C LEU A 73 5.77 -12.74 15.19
N ASN A 74 5.53 -12.37 16.44
CA ASN A 74 6.55 -11.86 17.35
C ASN A 74 7.65 -12.90 17.59
N LYS A 75 7.28 -14.17 17.81
CA LYS A 75 8.27 -15.25 17.95
C LYS A 75 9.20 -15.33 16.73
N TRP A 76 8.64 -15.38 15.52
CA TRP A 76 9.45 -15.47 14.30
C TRP A 76 10.32 -14.24 14.07
N TRP A 77 9.85 -13.06 14.47
CA TRP A 77 10.67 -11.85 14.39
C TRP A 77 11.83 -11.87 15.38
N ASN A 78 11.58 -12.25 16.64
CA ASN A 78 12.60 -12.30 17.69
C ASN A 78 13.71 -13.32 17.37
N GLU A 79 13.42 -14.37 16.59
CA GLU A 79 14.44 -15.30 16.05
C GLU A 79 15.38 -14.66 15.01
N LEU A 80 14.98 -13.53 14.40
CA LEU A 80 15.67 -12.87 13.29
C LEU A 80 16.24 -11.50 13.66
N GLU A 81 15.80 -10.90 14.78
CA GLU A 81 16.12 -9.51 15.11
C GLU A 81 17.61 -9.26 15.35
N ASP A 82 18.32 -10.22 15.97
CA ASP A 82 19.75 -10.11 16.27
C ASP A 82 20.63 -10.02 15.02
N VAL A 83 20.17 -10.62 13.90
CA VAL A 83 20.89 -10.63 12.62
C VAL A 83 20.37 -9.57 11.64
N ASN A 84 19.36 -8.80 12.04
CA ASN A 84 18.73 -7.80 11.19
C ASN A 84 19.66 -6.62 10.90
N LYS A 85 19.96 -6.40 9.62
CA LYS A 85 20.79 -5.28 9.13
C LYS A 85 19.98 -4.43 8.14
N PRO A 86 19.09 -3.55 8.63
CA PRO A 86 18.17 -2.80 7.78
C PRO A 86 18.89 -1.74 6.95
N ILE A 87 18.54 -1.67 5.67
CA ILE A 87 18.91 -0.59 4.77
C ILE A 87 17.65 0.06 4.19
N PHE A 88 17.68 1.38 4.03
CA PHE A 88 16.63 2.08 3.31
C PHE A 88 16.84 1.90 1.81
N LYS A 89 15.81 1.47 1.09
CA LYS A 89 15.78 1.33 -0.36
C LYS A 89 14.81 2.37 -0.93
N PRO A 90 15.30 3.49 -1.48
CA PRO A 90 14.45 4.45 -2.18
C PRO A 90 13.79 3.80 -3.39
N ASP A 91 12.49 4.03 -3.59
CA ASP A 91 11.74 3.45 -4.69
C ASP A 91 12.30 3.91 -6.05
N LEU A 92 12.68 5.18 -6.14
CA LEU A 92 13.26 5.80 -7.33
C LEU A 92 14.48 5.06 -7.88
N ASN A 93 15.28 4.45 -6.98
CA ASN A 93 16.49 3.73 -7.34
C ASN A 93 16.29 2.22 -7.52
N ASN A 94 15.12 1.66 -7.16
CA ASN A 94 14.95 0.21 -7.03
C ASN A 94 13.71 -0.35 -7.76
N LEU A 95 12.65 0.44 -7.98
CA LEU A 95 11.44 -0.05 -8.63
C LEU A 95 11.65 -0.36 -10.11
N LYS A 96 11.03 -1.47 -10.52
CA LYS A 96 11.07 -1.98 -11.90
C LYS A 96 9.94 -1.42 -12.74
N ALA A 97 10.19 -1.34 -14.04
CA ALA A 97 9.21 -0.89 -15.01
C ALA A 97 7.94 -1.74 -14.97
N ASP A 98 8.10 -3.07 -14.92
CA ASP A 98 6.99 -4.02 -14.96
C ASP A 98 6.04 -3.85 -13.77
N PHE A 99 6.57 -3.63 -12.55
CA PHE A 99 5.75 -3.34 -11.37
C PHE A 99 4.94 -2.05 -11.54
N LEU A 100 5.59 -0.98 -12.02
CA LEU A 100 4.92 0.31 -12.23
C LEU A 100 3.85 0.22 -13.31
N ILE A 101 4.15 -0.44 -14.43
CA ILE A 101 3.21 -0.67 -15.53
C ILE A 101 2.02 -1.48 -15.03
N GLN A 102 2.25 -2.62 -14.35
CA GLN A 102 1.18 -3.44 -13.79
C GLN A 102 0.32 -2.64 -12.80
N ASN A 103 0.93 -1.86 -11.90
CA ASN A 103 0.20 -1.03 -10.95
C ASN A 103 -0.69 0.00 -11.66
N ILE A 104 -0.17 0.69 -12.67
CA ILE A 104 -0.93 1.69 -13.45
C ILE A 104 -2.06 1.01 -14.20
N ASP A 105 -1.78 -0.06 -14.95
CA ASP A 105 -2.76 -0.76 -15.76
C ASP A 105 -3.91 -1.31 -14.90
N LYS A 106 -3.60 -1.94 -13.77
CA LYS A 106 -4.61 -2.45 -12.83
C LYS A 106 -5.39 -1.35 -12.12
N ALA A 107 -4.75 -0.24 -11.75
CA ALA A 107 -5.48 0.89 -11.20
C ALA A 107 -6.50 1.46 -12.21
N PHE A 108 -6.11 1.58 -13.49
CA PHE A 108 -7.00 2.02 -14.56
C PHE A 108 -8.11 1.01 -14.84
N GLU A 109 -7.78 -0.27 -14.97
CA GLU A 109 -8.76 -1.34 -15.21
C GLU A 109 -9.89 -1.28 -14.18
N VAL A 110 -9.53 -1.25 -12.90
CA VAL A 110 -10.53 -1.22 -11.83
C VAL A 110 -11.26 0.11 -11.80
N TRP A 111 -10.56 1.25 -11.88
CA TRP A 111 -11.21 2.56 -11.87
C TRP A 111 -12.24 2.73 -13.01
N TYR A 112 -11.95 2.21 -14.21
CA TYR A 112 -12.89 2.25 -15.33
C TYR A 112 -14.06 1.27 -15.19
N ALA A 113 -13.84 0.13 -14.52
CA ALA A 113 -14.87 -0.88 -14.27
C ALA A 113 -15.80 -0.55 -13.08
N SER A 114 -15.36 0.30 -12.14
CA SER A 114 -16.13 0.65 -10.94
C SER A 114 -17.41 1.43 -11.25
N ALA A 115 -18.50 1.13 -10.53
CA ALA A 115 -19.78 1.85 -10.66
C ALA A 115 -19.67 3.35 -10.32
N TRP A 116 -18.73 3.71 -9.46
CA TRP A 116 -18.43 5.08 -9.03
C TRP A 116 -17.35 5.78 -9.86
N ARG A 117 -16.93 5.22 -11.00
CA ARG A 117 -15.94 5.84 -11.90
C ARG A 117 -16.20 7.32 -12.15
N LYS A 118 -17.47 7.68 -12.39
CA LYS A 118 -17.91 9.05 -12.71
C LYS A 118 -17.75 10.04 -11.55
N ASP A 119 -17.68 9.54 -10.32
CA ASP A 119 -17.57 10.35 -9.10
C ASP A 119 -16.10 10.64 -8.75
N VAL A 120 -15.16 10.00 -9.46
CA VAL A 120 -13.74 10.12 -9.23
C VAL A 120 -13.09 10.83 -10.42
N SER A 121 -12.62 12.06 -10.21
CA SER A 121 -11.85 12.79 -11.21
C SER A 121 -10.48 12.13 -11.45
N PHE A 122 -9.85 12.42 -12.58
CA PHE A 122 -8.49 11.93 -12.85
C PHE A 122 -7.48 12.39 -11.78
N ILE A 123 -7.63 13.60 -11.24
CA ILE A 123 -6.78 14.11 -10.16
C ILE A 123 -6.97 13.25 -8.90
N ASN A 124 -8.23 12.97 -8.51
CA ASN A 124 -8.51 12.12 -7.35
C ASN A 124 -8.02 10.68 -7.58
N PHE A 125 -8.13 10.17 -8.79
CA PHE A 125 -7.54 8.88 -9.16
C PHE A 125 -6.02 8.88 -8.92
N CYS A 126 -5.29 9.88 -9.43
CA CYS A 126 -3.83 9.98 -9.26
C CYS A 126 -3.40 10.04 -7.79
N HIS A 127 -4.13 10.76 -6.93
CA HIS A 127 -3.74 10.95 -5.53
C HIS A 127 -4.23 9.84 -4.60
N HIS A 128 -5.34 9.17 -4.93
CA HIS A 128 -6.06 8.36 -3.96
C HIS A 128 -6.35 6.93 -4.41
N ILE A 129 -6.13 6.57 -5.67
CA ILE A 129 -6.28 5.20 -6.19
C ILE A 129 -4.95 4.68 -6.73
N LEU A 130 -4.31 5.45 -7.62
CA LEU A 130 -3.10 5.11 -8.35
C LEU A 130 -1.87 4.78 -7.47
N PRO A 131 -1.60 5.47 -6.34
CA PRO A 131 -0.35 5.27 -5.63
C PRO A 131 -0.22 3.84 -5.09
N TYR A 132 0.93 3.22 -5.34
CA TYR A 132 1.26 1.84 -5.00
C TYR A 132 1.74 1.65 -3.55
N ARG A 133 1.83 2.76 -2.82
CA ARG A 133 2.39 2.85 -1.47
C ARG A 133 1.60 3.87 -0.65
N LEU A 134 1.54 3.64 0.66
CA LEU A 134 0.95 4.54 1.64
C LEU A 134 2.00 5.06 2.62
N GLU A 135 2.88 4.17 3.07
CA GLU A 135 3.90 4.43 4.08
C GLU A 135 5.25 3.83 3.61
N LYS A 136 5.99 3.18 4.52
CA LYS A 136 7.27 2.50 4.24
C LYS A 136 7.14 0.97 4.23
N GLU A 137 5.95 0.46 3.92
CA GLU A 137 5.68 -0.97 3.80
C GLU A 137 6.49 -1.67 2.71
N LEU A 138 6.71 -2.97 2.85
CA LEU A 138 7.22 -3.75 1.73
C LEU A 138 6.20 -3.72 0.58
N LEU A 139 6.71 -3.84 -0.65
CA LEU A 139 5.88 -3.97 -1.83
C LEU A 139 5.89 -5.43 -2.27
N ALA A 140 4.77 -5.88 -2.81
CA ALA A 140 4.63 -7.19 -3.40
C ALA A 140 4.07 -7.04 -4.83
N ASP A 141 4.65 -7.78 -5.77
CA ASP A 141 4.10 -7.90 -7.10
C ASP A 141 2.69 -8.51 -7.04
N GLY A 142 1.80 -8.08 -7.94
CA GLY A 142 0.42 -8.57 -7.99
C GLY A 142 -0.47 -8.15 -6.81
N TRP A 143 -0.03 -7.25 -5.91
CA TRP A 143 -0.82 -6.87 -4.73
C TRP A 143 -2.24 -6.39 -5.05
N ARG A 144 -2.45 -5.64 -6.15
CA ARG A 144 -3.78 -5.22 -6.57
C ARG A 144 -4.66 -6.39 -6.96
N ASP A 145 -4.13 -7.33 -7.72
CA ASP A 145 -4.86 -8.51 -8.18
C ASP A 145 -5.24 -9.40 -7.00
N SER A 146 -4.30 -9.65 -6.07
CA SER A 146 -4.55 -10.42 -4.85
C SER A 146 -5.66 -9.80 -4.00
N LEU A 147 -5.62 -8.49 -3.76
CA LEU A 147 -6.65 -7.80 -2.98
C LEU A 147 -7.98 -7.70 -3.75
N TYR A 148 -7.94 -7.41 -5.06
CA TYR A 148 -9.15 -7.35 -5.87
C TYR A 148 -9.87 -8.71 -5.86
N GLN A 149 -9.17 -9.81 -6.10
CA GLN A 149 -9.75 -11.14 -6.08
C GLN A 149 -10.37 -11.49 -4.70
N ALA A 150 -9.69 -11.12 -3.61
CA ALA A 150 -10.17 -11.39 -2.27
C ALA A 150 -11.40 -10.56 -1.87
N TYR A 151 -11.50 -9.29 -2.31
CA TYR A 151 -12.46 -8.33 -1.77
C TYR A 151 -13.49 -7.81 -2.78
N TYR A 152 -13.33 -8.03 -4.09
CA TYR A 152 -14.31 -7.63 -5.10
C TYR A 152 -15.73 -8.19 -4.85
N PRO A 153 -15.91 -9.43 -4.33
CA PRO A 153 -17.24 -9.94 -3.99
C PRO A 153 -18.04 -9.03 -3.05
N LEU A 154 -17.38 -8.22 -2.21
CA LEU A 154 -18.03 -7.28 -1.30
C LEU A 154 -18.72 -6.12 -2.03
N VAL A 155 -18.22 -5.75 -3.22
CA VAL A 155 -18.66 -4.56 -3.96
C VAL A 155 -19.29 -4.87 -5.32
N LYS A 156 -19.36 -6.15 -5.71
CA LYS A 156 -19.81 -6.58 -7.05
C LYS A 156 -21.18 -6.00 -7.47
N ASP A 157 -22.11 -5.90 -6.52
CA ASP A 157 -23.48 -5.44 -6.77
C ASP A 157 -23.71 -3.98 -6.33
N ILE A 158 -22.69 -3.35 -5.72
CA ILE A 158 -22.79 -2.02 -5.13
C ILE A 158 -22.69 -0.95 -6.22
N LYS A 159 -23.53 0.08 -6.11
CA LYS A 159 -23.68 1.11 -7.15
C LYS A 159 -23.14 2.48 -6.77
N THR A 160 -22.91 2.72 -5.48
CA THR A 160 -22.47 4.04 -4.98
C THR A 160 -21.12 3.95 -4.30
N LEU A 161 -20.32 5.01 -4.46
CA LEU A 161 -19.01 5.11 -3.82
C LEU A 161 -19.10 5.01 -2.29
N LYS A 162 -20.10 5.69 -1.72
CA LYS A 162 -20.30 5.77 -0.27
C LYS A 162 -20.57 4.38 0.33
N GLU A 163 -21.50 3.64 -0.27
CA GLU A 163 -21.85 2.29 0.18
C GLU A 163 -20.67 1.32 0.03
N ALA A 164 -19.94 1.40 -1.09
CA ALA A 164 -18.74 0.59 -1.31
C ALA A 164 -17.67 0.86 -0.24
N TYR A 165 -17.46 2.14 0.09
CA TYR A 165 -16.55 2.53 1.17
C TYR A 165 -17.00 1.98 2.53
N GLU A 166 -18.28 2.16 2.90
CA GLU A 166 -18.81 1.72 4.20
C GLU A 166 -18.67 0.20 4.38
N ILE A 167 -19.02 -0.58 3.36
CA ILE A 167 -18.90 -2.05 3.37
C ILE A 167 -17.43 -2.47 3.51
N VAL A 168 -16.55 -1.96 2.65
CA VAL A 168 -15.14 -2.36 2.65
C VAL A 168 -14.45 -1.95 3.96
N HIS A 169 -14.72 -0.73 4.44
CA HIS A 169 -14.17 -0.25 5.70
C HIS A 169 -14.59 -1.14 6.88
N TYR A 170 -15.86 -1.54 6.92
CA TYR A 170 -16.39 -2.41 7.96
C TYR A 170 -15.80 -3.82 7.85
N GLU A 171 -15.93 -4.50 6.72
CA GLU A 171 -15.53 -5.90 6.54
C GLU A 171 -14.02 -6.11 6.72
N VAL A 172 -13.18 -5.30 6.06
CA VAL A 172 -11.73 -5.38 6.23
C VAL A 172 -11.33 -4.98 7.65
N GLY A 173 -12.07 -4.03 8.23
CA GLY A 173 -11.84 -3.55 9.56
C GLY A 173 -12.12 -4.58 10.66
N GLN A 174 -13.11 -5.45 10.47
CA GLN A 174 -13.46 -6.54 11.39
C GLN A 174 -12.50 -7.73 11.28
N ARG A 175 -11.85 -7.91 10.11
CA ARG A 175 -10.88 -8.98 9.87
C ARG A 175 -9.64 -8.88 10.75
N LEU A 176 -9.15 -7.66 11.00
CA LEU A 176 -7.91 -7.41 11.74
C LEU A 176 -8.19 -6.82 13.11
N SER A 177 -7.96 -7.62 14.15
CA SER A 177 -8.01 -7.13 15.53
C SER A 177 -6.81 -6.24 15.85
N SER A 178 -6.97 -5.30 16.78
CA SER A 178 -5.86 -4.42 17.19
C SER A 178 -4.86 -5.15 18.07
N SER A 179 -3.57 -4.95 17.82
CA SER A 179 -2.48 -5.44 18.67
C SER A 179 -1.20 -4.64 18.49
N SER A 180 -0.24 -4.79 19.41
CA SER A 180 1.15 -4.37 19.23
C SER A 180 1.94 -5.44 18.48
N SER A 181 3.06 -5.05 17.87
CA SER A 181 3.93 -5.93 17.08
C SER A 181 5.38 -5.68 17.46
N ASP A 182 6.14 -6.74 17.68
CA ASP A 182 7.58 -6.65 17.94
C ASP A 182 8.35 -6.39 16.63
N PHE A 183 7.78 -6.79 15.49
CA PHE A 183 8.26 -6.42 14.16
C PHE A 183 8.10 -4.91 13.94
N PRO A 184 9.19 -4.12 13.82
CA PRO A 184 9.12 -2.65 13.81
C PRO A 184 8.84 -2.06 12.40
N TYR A 185 8.79 -2.92 11.38
CA TYR A 185 8.55 -2.54 9.99
C TYR A 185 7.10 -2.82 9.58
N LYS A 186 6.74 -2.46 8.34
CA LYS A 186 5.44 -2.76 7.76
C LYS A 186 5.66 -3.79 6.66
N ILE A 187 5.08 -4.97 6.81
CA ILE A 187 5.10 -6.01 5.79
C ILE A 187 4.22 -5.58 4.60
N ASP A 188 4.29 -6.25 3.45
CA ASP A 188 3.40 -5.96 2.33
C ASP A 188 1.97 -6.46 2.60
N VAL A 189 1.01 -5.84 1.92
CA VAL A 189 -0.42 -6.13 2.10
C VAL A 189 -0.84 -7.52 1.67
N VAL A 190 -0.06 -8.21 0.83
CA VAL A 190 -0.34 -9.60 0.44
C VAL A 190 -0.01 -10.52 1.61
N ALA A 191 1.16 -10.38 2.22
CA ALA A 191 1.50 -11.13 3.43
C ALA A 191 0.60 -10.76 4.62
N MET A 192 0.15 -9.50 4.75
CA MET A 192 -0.82 -9.09 5.79
C MET A 192 -2.17 -9.82 5.71
N GLN A 193 -2.51 -10.47 4.59
CA GLN A 193 -3.72 -11.28 4.49
C GLN A 193 -3.68 -12.49 5.45
N HIS A 194 -2.49 -12.98 5.79
CA HIS A 194 -2.31 -14.08 6.75
C HIS A 194 -2.23 -13.63 8.21
N GLN A 195 -2.45 -12.35 8.54
CA GLN A 195 -2.44 -11.87 9.93
C GLN A 195 -3.86 -11.84 10.54
N LEU A 196 -3.99 -12.24 11.81
CA LEU A 196 -5.22 -12.07 12.62
C LEU A 196 -5.30 -10.71 13.32
N LYS A 197 -4.15 -10.18 13.72
CA LYS A 197 -4.05 -8.88 14.39
C LYS A 197 -3.05 -8.00 13.67
N ALA A 198 -3.23 -6.70 13.82
CA ALA A 198 -2.39 -5.69 13.21
C ALA A 198 -2.26 -4.48 14.14
N THR A 199 -1.16 -3.74 14.00
CA THR A 199 -1.09 -2.39 14.56
C THR A 199 -2.13 -1.48 13.90
N CYS A 200 -2.50 -0.38 14.57
CA CYS A 200 -3.45 0.60 14.02
C CYS A 200 -3.03 1.06 12.61
N LEU A 201 -1.74 1.36 12.42
CA LEU A 201 -1.21 1.79 11.12
C LEU A 201 -1.25 0.68 10.06
N GLN A 202 -0.89 -0.57 10.41
CA GLN A 202 -1.02 -1.71 9.48
C GLN A 202 -2.48 -1.91 9.04
N ARG A 203 -3.44 -1.75 9.96
CA ARG A 203 -4.87 -1.82 9.64
C ARG A 203 -5.28 -0.71 8.66
N CYS A 204 -4.82 0.53 8.87
CA CYS A 204 -5.04 1.63 7.93
C CYS A 204 -4.43 1.34 6.54
N ILE A 205 -3.22 0.79 6.49
CA ILE A 205 -2.54 0.40 5.24
C ILE A 205 -3.34 -0.70 4.52
N MET A 206 -3.77 -1.74 5.23
CA MET A 206 -4.56 -2.83 4.66
C MET A 206 -5.90 -2.33 4.11
N ILE A 207 -6.68 -1.59 4.91
CA ILE A 207 -7.99 -1.06 4.49
C ILE A 207 -7.83 -0.16 3.26
N SER A 208 -6.89 0.78 3.30
CA SER A 208 -6.66 1.71 2.20
C SER A 208 -6.18 0.99 0.94
N SER A 209 -5.36 -0.05 1.08
CA SER A 209 -4.87 -0.83 -0.06
C SER A 209 -5.99 -1.66 -0.68
N VAL A 210 -6.88 -2.25 0.12
CA VAL A 210 -8.08 -2.94 -0.40
C VAL A 210 -8.99 -1.94 -1.12
N MET A 211 -9.26 -0.78 -0.52
CA MET A 211 -10.05 0.28 -1.16
C MET A 211 -9.46 0.69 -2.52
N ARG A 212 -8.13 0.94 -2.58
CA ARG A 212 -7.44 1.26 -3.82
C ARG A 212 -7.48 0.14 -4.85
N ALA A 213 -7.36 -1.12 -4.42
CA ALA A 213 -7.47 -2.29 -5.29
C ALA A 213 -8.88 -2.43 -5.87
N LEU A 214 -9.91 -1.93 -5.19
CA LEU A 214 -11.30 -1.89 -5.66
C LEU A 214 -11.66 -0.60 -6.41
N GLY A 215 -10.74 0.35 -6.57
CA GLY A 215 -10.98 1.63 -7.24
C GLY A 215 -11.68 2.67 -6.37
N ILE A 216 -11.72 2.48 -5.06
CA ILE A 216 -12.25 3.43 -4.07
C ILE A 216 -11.12 4.41 -3.70
N PRO A 217 -11.28 5.73 -3.87
CA PRO A 217 -10.31 6.73 -3.44
C PRO A 217 -10.10 6.69 -1.92
N THR A 218 -8.85 6.59 -1.46
CA THR A 218 -8.53 6.60 -0.02
C THR A 218 -7.18 7.26 0.30
N ALA A 219 -7.14 7.92 1.46
CA ALA A 219 -5.95 8.44 2.11
C ALA A 219 -5.95 8.04 3.59
N ILE A 220 -4.76 7.96 4.19
CA ILE A 220 -4.59 7.81 5.63
C ILE A 220 -4.38 9.20 6.21
N ASP A 221 -5.16 9.53 7.23
CA ASP A 221 -4.99 10.74 8.03
C ASP A 221 -4.49 10.37 9.43
N TYR A 222 -3.67 11.23 10.03
CA TYR A 222 -3.10 11.03 11.35
C TYR A 222 -3.54 12.13 12.30
N VAL A 223 -4.34 11.73 13.29
CA VAL A 223 -4.74 12.60 14.40
C VAL A 223 -3.97 12.19 15.66
N GLY A 224 -2.96 12.97 16.02
CA GLY A 224 -2.05 12.65 17.14
C GLY A 224 -2.66 12.77 18.54
N SER A 225 -3.84 13.38 18.68
CA SER A 225 -4.54 13.50 19.97
C SER A 225 -6.04 13.70 19.76
N TRP A 226 -6.85 12.88 20.42
CA TRP A 226 -8.27 13.15 20.60
C TRP A 226 -8.42 14.10 21.79
N GLY A 227 -9.23 15.15 21.66
CA GLY A 227 -9.47 16.18 22.70
C GLY A 227 -10.05 15.65 24.03
N ASN A 228 -10.24 14.34 24.18
CA ASN A 228 -10.90 13.71 25.32
C ASN A 228 -9.96 12.89 26.21
N TYR A 229 -8.64 12.91 25.99
CA TYR A 229 -7.65 12.22 26.86
C TYR A 229 -6.82 13.15 27.75
N SER A 230 -7.00 14.47 27.69
CA SER A 230 -6.34 15.44 28.58
C SER A 230 -7.23 15.89 29.74
N THR A 231 -7.71 14.95 30.55
CA THR A 231 -8.13 15.26 31.93
C THR A 231 -7.37 14.37 32.91
N ARG A 232 -6.03 14.43 32.86
CA ARG A 232 -5.26 14.19 34.07
C ARG A 232 -5.13 15.54 34.77
N VAL A 233 -6.10 15.81 35.62
CA VAL A 233 -6.03 16.85 36.64
C VAL A 233 -4.67 16.72 37.31
N MET A 234 -3.83 17.74 37.19
CA MET A 234 -2.71 17.91 38.11
C MET A 234 -3.28 18.04 39.52
N ARG A 235 -3.41 16.91 40.22
CA ARG A 235 -3.44 16.93 41.67
C ARG A 235 -2.00 17.06 42.11
N GLY A 236 -1.60 18.29 42.37
CA GLY A 236 -0.40 18.57 43.13
C GLY A 236 -0.52 17.97 44.53
N SER A 237 0.62 17.67 45.12
CA SER A 237 0.85 17.74 46.56
C SER A 237 2.36 17.81 46.75
N LEU A 238 2.75 18.77 47.59
CA LEU A 238 4.02 18.83 48.31
C LEU A 238 4.30 17.51 49.06
#